data_AF-A0A0R3S800-F1
#
_entry.id   AF-A0A0R3S800-F1
#
_cell.length_a   1.000
_cell.length_b   1.000
_cell.length_c   1.000
_cell.angle_alpha   90.00
_cell.angle_beta   90.00
_cell.angle_gamma   90.00
#
_symmetry.space_group_name_H-M   'P 1'
#
loop_
_entity.id
_entity.type
_entity.pdbx_description
1 polymer ?
#
loop_
_entity_poly.entity_id
_entity_poly.type
_entity_poly.pdbx_seq_one_letter_code
_entity_poly.pdbx_strand_id
1 'polypeptide(L)'
;MIAHTKVILHRIVDRVLCCQSLRFISVFDGPISELSENTAYMSRKFPTVSTIINKTMPVENVMILRKWQEKMRKQMGDREFNDHITRIKGLGKDVHQAICDIIQGQKRIEDFPEPIEGYIRSLETVLSHVKATHLVEKDCFHPLLKYRGRLDSINSFKVPNVTDSGYVLTEWKTVHESKRVTSLEKAYDAPMQVAAYAGAYNFTRSPDMPEVRSFLFCQLSDDNDEVRQGLITYAYADGYPADVLILDEDTLEHYFQTWANRVEAYHQLLRSTSQ
;
A
#
# COMPACT_ATOMS: atom_id res chain seq x y z
N MET A 1 15.27 -37.55 0.97
CA MET A 1 14.15 -36.92 1.71
C MET A 1 13.87 -35.46 1.29
N ILE A 2 14.86 -34.66 0.90
CA ILE A 2 14.67 -33.23 0.52
C ILE A 2 13.90 -33.03 -0.81
N ALA A 3 13.97 -33.99 -1.74
CA ALA A 3 13.28 -33.89 -3.03
C ALA A 3 11.75 -34.10 -2.96
N HIS A 4 11.24 -34.79 -1.94
CA HIS A 4 9.80 -35.02 -1.78
C HIS A 4 9.07 -33.80 -1.20
N THR A 5 9.72 -33.04 -0.31
CA THR A 5 9.12 -31.84 0.30
C THR A 5 8.91 -30.71 -0.72
N LYS A 6 9.86 -30.53 -1.67
CA LYS A 6 9.70 -29.55 -2.77
C LYS A 6 8.55 -29.88 -3.71
N VAL A 7 8.32 -31.16 -4.00
CA VAL A 7 7.21 -31.60 -4.87
C VAL A 7 5.86 -31.44 -4.19
N ILE A 8 5.80 -31.59 -2.87
CA ILE A 8 4.59 -31.37 -2.08
C ILE A 8 4.27 -29.87 -1.99
N LEU A 9 5.26 -29.00 -1.76
CA LEU A 9 5.05 -27.55 -1.76
C LEU A 9 4.58 -27.04 -3.14
N HIS A 10 5.20 -27.51 -4.22
CA HIS A 10 4.79 -27.12 -5.59
C HIS A 10 3.37 -27.63 -5.92
N ARG A 11 3.01 -28.84 -5.48
CA ARG A 11 1.65 -29.39 -5.65
C ARG A 11 0.60 -28.69 -4.78
N ILE A 12 0.96 -28.15 -3.62
CA ILE A 12 0.07 -27.33 -2.79
C ILE A 12 -0.10 -25.94 -3.43
N VAL A 13 0.98 -25.30 -3.86
CA VAL A 13 0.94 -24.00 -4.56
C VAL A 13 0.13 -24.10 -5.86
N ASP A 14 0.30 -25.17 -6.64
CA ASP A 14 -0.46 -25.38 -7.88
C ASP A 14 -1.93 -25.78 -7.62
N ARG A 15 -2.25 -26.46 -6.50
CA ARG A 15 -3.64 -26.76 -6.11
C ARG A 15 -4.38 -25.55 -5.53
N VAL A 16 -3.71 -24.69 -4.76
CA VAL A 16 -4.30 -23.45 -4.20
C VAL A 16 -4.68 -22.47 -5.31
N LEU A 17 -3.94 -22.45 -6.41
CA LEU A 17 -4.23 -21.63 -7.59
C LEU A 17 -5.34 -22.20 -8.51
N CYS A 18 -5.81 -23.43 -8.28
CA CYS A 18 -6.73 -24.15 -9.15
C CYS A 18 -8.15 -24.29 -8.58
N CYS A 19 -8.35 -24.23 -7.25
CA CYS A 19 -9.67 -24.38 -6.64
C CYS A 19 -9.82 -23.51 -5.38
N GLN A 20 -10.65 -22.46 -5.43
CA GLN A 20 -11.37 -21.81 -4.30
C GLN A 20 -10.61 -21.49 -2.98
N SER A 21 -9.27 -21.55 -2.94
CA SER A 21 -8.48 -21.54 -1.71
C SER A 21 -7.87 -20.19 -1.34
N LEU A 22 -8.11 -19.13 -2.11
CA LEU A 22 -7.66 -17.77 -1.78
C LEU A 22 -8.30 -17.23 -0.49
N ARG A 23 -9.47 -17.77 -0.10
CA ARG A 23 -10.21 -17.39 1.12
C ARG A 23 -9.53 -17.73 2.45
N PHE A 24 -8.40 -18.46 2.41
CA PHE A 24 -7.67 -18.88 3.60
C PHE A 24 -6.32 -18.16 3.76
N ILE A 25 -5.94 -17.29 2.81
CA ILE A 25 -4.72 -16.48 2.92
C ILE A 25 -5.07 -15.22 3.69
N SER A 26 -4.38 -14.97 4.81
CA SER A 26 -4.57 -13.80 5.67
C SER A 26 -3.53 -12.73 5.37
N VAL A 27 -3.87 -11.47 5.67
CA VAL A 27 -2.91 -10.35 5.62
C VAL A 27 -1.78 -10.50 6.66
N PHE A 28 -2.00 -11.35 7.67
CA PHE A 28 -1.05 -11.65 8.74
C PHE A 28 -0.34 -13.00 8.55
N ASP A 29 -0.43 -13.61 7.36
CA ASP A 29 0.36 -14.80 7.07
C ASP A 29 1.85 -14.45 7.14
N GLY A 30 2.53 -15.07 8.11
CA GLY A 30 3.89 -14.74 8.50
C GLY A 30 4.97 -15.07 7.48
N PRO A 31 6.22 -14.63 7.74
CA PRO A 31 7.29 -14.76 6.77
C PRO A 31 7.64 -16.23 6.51
N ILE A 32 7.77 -16.60 5.23
CA ILE A 32 8.29 -17.92 4.88
C ILE A 32 9.76 -17.98 5.27
N SER A 33 10.13 -19.00 6.04
CA SER A 33 11.48 -19.26 6.58
C SER A 33 12.59 -19.40 5.53
N GLU A 34 12.27 -19.61 4.25
CA GLU A 34 13.24 -19.64 3.14
C GLU A 34 12.66 -19.06 1.84
N LEU A 35 12.82 -17.75 1.63
CA LEU A 35 12.64 -17.15 0.30
C LEU A 35 13.90 -17.40 -0.54
N SER A 36 13.80 -18.30 -1.53
CA SER A 36 14.91 -18.52 -2.47
C SER A 36 15.21 -17.24 -3.29
N GLU A 37 16.49 -16.95 -3.57
CA GLU A 37 16.90 -15.82 -4.44
C GLU A 37 16.18 -15.84 -5.81
N ASN A 38 15.87 -17.04 -6.31
CA ASN A 38 15.11 -17.24 -7.53
C ASN A 38 13.68 -16.66 -7.41
N THR A 39 13.04 -16.77 -6.26
CA THR A 39 11.72 -16.20 -5.99
C THR A 39 11.77 -14.66 -6.06
N ALA A 40 12.79 -14.04 -5.48
CA ALA A 40 12.96 -12.58 -5.53
C ALA A 40 13.30 -12.07 -6.94
N TYR A 41 14.04 -12.84 -7.75
CA TYR A 41 14.25 -12.51 -9.15
C TYR A 41 12.95 -12.65 -9.98
N MET A 42 12.22 -13.74 -9.78
CA MET A 42 10.96 -14.02 -10.48
C MET A 42 9.86 -13.02 -10.12
N SER A 43 9.88 -12.46 -8.90
CA SER A 43 8.88 -11.47 -8.48
C SER A 43 8.90 -10.20 -9.33
N ARG A 44 10.02 -9.85 -9.99
CA ARG A 44 10.09 -8.73 -10.94
C ARG A 44 9.11 -8.87 -12.11
N LYS A 45 8.74 -10.10 -12.46
CA LYS A 45 7.75 -10.42 -13.51
C LYS A 45 6.32 -10.33 -13.01
N PHE A 46 6.09 -10.22 -11.70
CA PHE A 46 4.75 -10.09 -11.15
C PHE A 46 4.16 -8.72 -11.51
N PRO A 47 2.84 -8.65 -11.76
CA PRO A 47 2.13 -7.39 -11.91
C PRO A 47 2.25 -6.56 -10.62
N THR A 48 2.26 -5.23 -10.79
CA THR A 48 2.20 -4.32 -9.64
C THR A 48 0.79 -4.28 -9.05
N VAL A 49 0.67 -3.91 -7.77
CA VAL A 49 -0.63 -3.62 -7.14
C VAL A 49 -1.46 -2.66 -7.99
N SER A 50 -0.86 -1.55 -8.43
CA SER A 50 -1.50 -0.59 -9.33
C SER A 50 -1.94 -1.18 -10.68
N THR A 51 -1.19 -2.14 -11.23
CA THR A 51 -1.57 -2.81 -12.50
C THR A 51 -2.85 -3.62 -12.30
N ILE A 52 -2.92 -4.42 -11.23
CA ILE A 52 -4.07 -5.26 -10.93
C ILE A 52 -5.31 -4.40 -10.64
N ILE A 53 -5.18 -3.37 -9.80
CA ILE A 53 -6.28 -2.44 -9.47
C ILE A 53 -6.86 -1.84 -10.76
N ASN A 54 -6.00 -1.32 -11.64
CA ASN A 54 -6.45 -0.67 -12.88
C ASN A 54 -7.10 -1.66 -13.86
N LYS A 55 -6.57 -2.88 -13.98
CA LYS A 55 -7.08 -3.88 -14.93
C LYS A 55 -8.35 -4.57 -14.45
N THR A 56 -8.63 -4.56 -13.16
CA THR A 56 -9.81 -5.20 -12.58
C THR A 56 -10.90 -4.22 -12.16
N MET A 57 -10.69 -2.92 -12.35
CA MET A 57 -11.61 -1.86 -11.96
C MET A 57 -13.08 -2.16 -12.33
N PRO A 58 -14.05 -2.00 -11.39
CA PRO A 58 -15.46 -2.25 -11.68
C PRO A 58 -15.96 -1.35 -12.81
N VAL A 59 -16.91 -1.85 -13.60
CA VAL A 59 -17.41 -1.15 -14.80
C VAL A 59 -17.99 0.22 -14.45
N GLU A 60 -18.69 0.32 -13.31
CA GLU A 60 -19.25 1.56 -12.77
C GLU A 60 -18.15 2.61 -12.56
N ASN A 61 -17.05 2.23 -11.91
CA ASN A 61 -15.91 3.12 -11.65
C ASN A 61 -15.22 3.53 -12.95
N VAL A 62 -15.07 2.60 -13.91
CA VAL A 62 -14.54 2.92 -15.25
C VAL A 62 -15.42 3.95 -15.95
N MET A 63 -16.74 3.82 -15.88
CA MET A 63 -17.67 4.78 -16.48
C MET A 63 -17.60 6.16 -15.82
N ILE A 64 -17.51 6.21 -14.48
CA ILE A 64 -17.37 7.48 -13.74
C ILE A 64 -16.07 8.19 -14.15
N LEU A 65 -14.95 7.47 -14.20
CA LEU A 65 -13.66 8.03 -14.60
C LEU A 65 -13.68 8.53 -16.05
N ARG A 66 -14.27 7.77 -16.98
CA ARG A 66 -14.41 8.21 -18.38
C ARG A 66 -15.22 9.50 -18.51
N LYS A 67 -16.37 9.58 -17.84
CA LYS A 67 -17.21 10.79 -17.83
C LYS A 67 -16.45 11.99 -17.26
N TRP A 68 -15.68 11.81 -16.19
CA TRP A 68 -14.84 12.87 -15.64
C TRP A 68 -13.74 13.31 -16.63
N GLN A 69 -13.02 12.37 -17.25
CA GLN A 69 -11.98 12.69 -18.24
C GLN A 69 -12.56 13.44 -19.45
N GLU A 70 -13.70 12.99 -19.98
CA GLU A 70 -14.39 13.67 -21.09
C GLU A 70 -14.82 15.09 -20.70
N LYS A 71 -15.35 15.27 -19.48
CA LYS A 71 -15.70 16.59 -18.97
C LYS A 71 -14.47 17.50 -18.90
N MET A 72 -13.35 17.01 -18.37
CA MET A 72 -12.12 17.80 -18.26
C MET A 72 -11.57 18.17 -19.64
N ARG A 73 -11.48 17.21 -20.57
CA ARG A 73 -11.07 17.46 -21.96
C ARG A 73 -11.96 18.48 -22.66
N LYS A 74 -13.27 18.45 -22.44
CA LYS A 74 -14.19 19.46 -22.99
C LYS A 74 -13.98 20.86 -22.40
N GLN A 75 -13.51 20.96 -21.15
CA GLN A 75 -13.34 22.23 -20.46
C GLN A 75 -12.01 22.92 -20.78
N MET A 76 -10.90 22.17 -20.92
CA MET A 76 -9.56 22.72 -21.16
C MET A 76 -8.92 22.30 -22.50
N GLY A 77 -9.52 21.37 -23.23
CA GLY A 77 -8.94 20.79 -24.44
C GLY A 77 -7.97 19.65 -24.16
N ASP A 78 -7.73 18.80 -25.16
CA ASP A 78 -6.94 17.57 -24.99
C ASP A 78 -5.48 17.82 -24.62
N ARG A 79 -4.86 18.85 -25.22
CA ARG A 79 -3.47 19.20 -24.94
C ARG A 79 -3.31 19.66 -23.49
N GLU A 80 -4.10 20.64 -23.06
CA GLU A 80 -4.03 21.16 -21.70
C GLU A 80 -4.39 20.09 -20.66
N PHE A 81 -5.34 19.20 -20.98
CA PHE A 81 -5.67 18.06 -20.12
C PHE A 81 -4.47 17.13 -19.92
N ASN A 82 -3.76 16.77 -20.99
CA ASN A 82 -2.59 15.90 -20.91
C ASN A 82 -1.44 16.57 -20.14
N ASP A 83 -1.20 17.87 -20.38
CA ASP A 83 -0.20 18.66 -19.67
C ASP A 83 -0.57 18.76 -18.17
N HIS A 84 -1.85 18.98 -17.86
CA HIS A 84 -2.37 19.04 -16.50
C HIS A 84 -2.18 17.72 -15.73
N ILE A 85 -2.53 16.58 -16.34
CA ILE A 85 -2.34 15.25 -15.72
C ILE A 85 -0.85 14.96 -15.51
N THR A 86 0.00 15.32 -16.46
CA THR A 86 1.45 15.13 -16.36
C THR A 86 2.02 15.94 -15.20
N ARG A 87 1.62 17.22 -15.09
CA ARG A 87 2.01 18.11 -14.00
C ARG A 87 1.54 17.59 -12.63
N ILE A 88 0.29 17.15 -12.52
CA ILE A 88 -0.26 16.56 -11.28
C ILE A 88 0.56 15.33 -10.85
N LYS A 89 0.86 14.44 -11.79
CA LYS A 89 1.68 13.25 -11.50
C LYS A 89 3.11 13.59 -11.09
N GLY A 90 3.71 14.59 -11.73
CA GLY A 90 5.03 15.11 -11.36
C GLY A 90 5.02 15.66 -9.94
N LEU A 91 4.07 16.55 -9.66
CA LEU A 91 3.91 17.16 -8.34
C LEU A 91 3.67 16.12 -7.24
N GLY A 92 2.84 15.10 -7.49
CA GLY A 92 2.64 14.00 -6.54
C GLY A 92 3.95 13.29 -6.18
N LYS A 93 4.84 13.05 -7.15
CA LYS A 93 6.17 12.47 -6.88
C LYS A 93 7.06 13.40 -6.06
N ASP A 94 7.05 14.68 -6.37
CA ASP A 94 7.86 15.67 -5.64
C ASP A 94 7.38 15.79 -4.19
N VAL A 95 6.06 15.74 -3.95
CA VAL A 95 5.47 15.69 -2.60
C VAL A 95 5.86 14.41 -1.86
N HIS A 96 5.79 13.23 -2.50
CA HIS A 96 6.25 11.98 -1.87
C HIS A 96 7.73 12.06 -1.49
N GLN A 97 8.58 12.61 -2.36
CA GLN A 97 10.00 12.80 -2.03
C GLN A 97 10.17 13.76 -0.84
N ALA A 98 9.42 14.86 -0.79
CA ALA A 98 9.44 15.78 0.33
C ALA A 98 9.03 15.10 1.65
N ILE A 99 8.00 14.26 1.62
CA ILE A 99 7.60 13.45 2.78
C ILE A 99 8.73 12.52 3.20
N CYS A 100 9.36 11.82 2.25
CA CYS A 100 10.51 10.95 2.51
C CYS A 100 11.66 11.70 3.21
N ASP A 101 12.05 12.85 2.66
CA ASP A 101 13.11 13.71 3.22
C ASP A 101 12.78 14.11 4.68
N ILE A 102 11.51 14.43 4.98
CA ILE A 102 11.07 14.82 6.33
C ILE A 102 11.09 13.63 7.29
N ILE A 103 10.46 12.51 6.94
CA ILE A 103 10.36 11.34 7.84
C ILE A 103 11.72 10.66 8.07
N GLN A 104 12.69 10.89 7.19
CA GLN A 104 14.08 10.46 7.36
C GLN A 104 14.95 11.50 8.10
N GLY A 105 14.39 12.64 8.50
CA GLY A 105 15.10 13.71 9.22
C GLY A 105 16.12 14.48 8.36
N GLN A 106 16.02 14.39 7.03
CA GLN A 106 16.93 15.08 6.09
C GLN A 106 16.54 16.53 5.87
N LYS A 107 15.25 16.85 5.96
CA LYS A 107 14.68 18.21 5.83
C LYS A 107 13.59 18.44 6.86
N ARG A 108 13.29 19.71 7.12
CA ARG A 108 12.19 20.16 7.98
C ARG A 108 11.00 20.57 7.14
N ILE A 109 9.84 20.66 7.78
CA ILE A 109 8.56 21.01 7.15
C ILE A 109 8.64 22.39 6.47
N GLU A 110 9.36 23.33 7.10
CA GLU A 110 9.55 24.70 6.60
C GLU A 110 10.47 24.81 5.37
N ASP A 111 11.18 23.75 4.99
CA ASP A 111 12.21 23.81 3.95
C ASP A 111 11.64 23.67 2.52
N PHE A 112 10.31 23.51 2.37
CA PHE A 112 9.66 23.22 1.09
C PHE A 112 8.83 24.41 0.57
N PRO A 113 9.20 25.01 -0.58
CA PRO A 113 8.44 26.10 -1.17
C PRO A 113 7.24 25.61 -2.01
N GLU A 114 6.43 26.55 -2.49
CA GLU A 114 5.45 26.32 -3.55
C GLU A 114 6.08 25.60 -4.76
N PRO A 115 5.37 24.63 -5.40
CA PRO A 115 3.99 24.22 -5.15
C PRO A 115 3.81 23.09 -4.11
N ILE A 116 4.86 22.74 -3.35
CA ILE A 116 4.86 21.60 -2.41
C ILE A 116 4.40 22.03 -1.01
N GLU A 117 4.68 23.28 -0.64
CA GLU A 117 4.42 23.87 0.69
C GLU A 117 3.02 23.52 1.24
N GLY A 118 1.97 23.71 0.44
CA GLY A 118 0.59 23.44 0.86
C GLY A 118 0.38 21.99 1.34
N TYR A 119 0.90 20.99 0.62
CA TYR A 119 0.78 19.58 1.02
C TYR A 119 1.57 19.28 2.29
N ILE A 120 2.77 19.84 2.42
CA ILE A 120 3.62 19.61 3.60
C ILE A 120 3.01 20.26 4.85
N ARG A 121 2.45 21.46 4.71
CA ARG A 121 1.67 22.11 5.77
C ARG A 121 0.43 21.30 6.15
N SER A 122 -0.28 20.74 5.17
CA SER A 122 -1.42 19.83 5.42
C SER A 122 -1.02 18.65 6.31
N LEU A 123 0.18 18.12 6.12
CA LEU A 123 0.72 16.95 6.83
C LEU A 123 1.40 17.27 8.16
N GLU A 124 1.55 18.55 8.53
CA GLU A 124 2.38 18.97 9.66
C GLU A 124 2.02 18.26 10.98
N THR A 125 0.72 18.14 11.24
CA THR A 125 0.23 17.44 12.44
C THR A 125 0.60 15.95 12.39
N VAL A 126 0.48 15.28 11.25
CA VAL A 126 0.78 13.84 11.15
C VAL A 126 2.28 13.58 11.24
N LEU A 127 3.08 14.35 10.50
CA LEU A 127 4.54 14.21 10.46
C LEU A 127 5.20 14.47 11.81
N SER A 128 4.70 15.44 12.58
CA SER A 128 5.21 15.72 13.94
C SER A 128 4.94 14.59 14.95
N HIS A 129 3.97 13.71 14.67
CA HIS A 129 3.67 12.53 15.47
C HIS A 129 4.45 11.28 15.04
N VAL A 130 5.16 11.30 13.91
CA VAL A 130 6.08 10.21 13.55
C VAL A 130 7.19 10.16 14.61
N LYS A 131 7.32 9.03 15.29
CA LYS A 131 8.37 8.75 16.28
C LYS A 131 9.62 8.22 15.61
N ALA A 132 9.45 7.27 14.69
CA ALA A 132 10.54 6.65 13.96
C ALA A 132 10.05 6.14 12.59
N THR A 133 10.95 6.13 11.62
CA THR A 133 10.72 5.62 10.28
C THR A 133 11.59 4.40 10.07
N HIS A 134 10.98 3.26 9.78
CA HIS A 134 11.68 1.98 9.67
C HIS A 134 11.97 1.60 8.23
N LEU A 135 11.03 1.91 7.34
CA LEU A 135 11.15 1.68 5.91
C LEU A 135 10.54 2.84 5.14
N VAL A 136 11.14 3.13 3.98
CA VAL A 136 10.69 4.15 3.03
C VAL A 136 10.85 3.60 1.63
N GLU A 137 9.83 3.76 0.79
CA GLU A 137 9.83 3.45 -0.64
C GLU A 137 10.36 2.02 -0.93
N LYS A 138 9.90 1.06 -0.12
CA LYS A 138 10.41 -0.31 -0.09
C LYS A 138 9.62 -1.20 -1.05
N ASP A 139 10.34 -1.91 -1.92
CA ASP A 139 9.74 -2.96 -2.75
C ASP A 139 9.29 -4.15 -1.88
N CYS A 140 8.10 -4.65 -2.16
CA CYS A 140 7.51 -5.83 -1.54
C CYS A 140 6.85 -6.72 -2.59
N PHE A 141 6.65 -8.00 -2.27
CA PHE A 141 5.94 -8.91 -3.16
C PHE A 141 5.27 -10.04 -2.37
N HIS A 142 4.24 -10.64 -2.96
CA HIS A 142 3.60 -11.81 -2.38
C HIS A 142 3.81 -12.99 -3.32
N PRO A 143 4.61 -14.01 -2.94
CA PRO A 143 4.98 -15.10 -3.85
C PRO A 143 3.83 -16.06 -4.17
N LEU A 144 2.91 -16.29 -3.23
CA LEU A 144 1.72 -17.12 -3.48
C LEU A 144 0.69 -16.42 -4.37
N LEU A 145 0.33 -15.18 -4.04
CA LEU A 145 -0.61 -14.36 -4.81
C LEU A 145 0.02 -13.74 -6.08
N LYS A 146 1.34 -13.90 -6.27
CA LYS A 146 2.10 -13.49 -7.46
C LYS A 146 1.87 -12.03 -7.88
N TYR A 147 1.91 -11.11 -6.92
CA TYR A 147 1.92 -9.67 -7.17
C TYR A 147 3.13 -9.01 -6.49
N ARG A 148 3.44 -7.77 -6.89
CA ARG A 148 4.46 -6.94 -6.25
C ARG A 148 3.98 -5.51 -6.04
N GLY A 149 4.69 -4.76 -5.24
CA GLY A 149 4.39 -3.36 -4.94
C GLY A 149 5.62 -2.62 -4.45
N ARG A 150 5.43 -1.32 -4.26
CA ARG A 150 6.37 -0.47 -3.53
C ARG A 150 5.54 0.28 -2.50
N LEU A 151 5.77 -0.02 -1.23
CA LEU A 151 5.10 0.66 -0.14
C LEU A 151 5.77 2.01 0.11
N ASP A 152 4.98 3.00 0.51
CA ASP A 152 5.48 4.34 0.78
C ASP A 152 6.35 4.37 2.03
N SER A 153 5.82 3.94 3.19
CA SER A 153 6.60 3.90 4.42
C SER A 153 6.03 2.96 5.48
N ILE A 154 6.89 2.52 6.39
CA ILE A 154 6.49 1.90 7.66
C ILE A 154 7.05 2.77 8.78
N ASN A 155 6.13 3.29 9.60
CA ASN A 155 6.43 4.24 10.65
C ASN A 155 5.94 3.72 12.00
N SER A 156 6.57 4.23 13.05
CA SER A 156 6.07 4.17 14.41
C SER A 156 5.62 5.57 14.82
N PHE A 157 4.47 5.70 15.46
CA PHE A 157 3.90 6.99 15.86
C PHE A 157 3.97 7.19 17.38
N LYS A 158 4.07 8.44 17.83
CA LYS A 158 4.02 8.79 19.26
C LYS A 158 2.62 8.50 19.80
N VAL A 159 2.54 7.65 20.81
CA VAL A 159 1.29 7.36 21.52
C VAL A 159 1.44 7.84 22.98
N PRO A 160 0.49 8.67 23.49
CA PRO A 160 0.56 9.14 24.86
C PRO A 160 0.64 7.98 25.87
N ASN A 161 1.56 8.08 26.83
CA ASN A 161 1.77 7.07 27.89
C ASN A 161 2.19 5.68 27.41
N VAL A 162 2.69 5.56 26.18
CA VAL A 162 3.17 4.31 25.61
C VAL A 162 4.61 4.51 25.11
N THR A 163 5.55 3.75 25.69
CA THR A 163 6.97 3.84 25.36
C THR A 163 7.33 3.11 24.07
N ASP A 164 6.55 2.11 23.67
CA ASP A 164 6.77 1.31 22.47
C ASP A 164 5.53 1.30 21.56
N SER A 165 5.73 1.60 20.28
CA SER A 165 4.65 1.85 19.32
C SER A 165 4.83 0.93 18.14
N GLY A 166 3.79 0.17 17.80
CA GLY A 166 3.81 -0.81 16.72
C GLY A 166 4.14 -0.21 15.34
N TYR A 167 4.39 -1.11 14.39
CA TYR A 167 4.68 -0.77 13.00
C TYR A 167 3.39 -0.49 12.23
N VAL A 168 3.31 0.70 11.63
CA VAL A 168 2.15 1.14 10.85
C VAL A 168 2.57 1.36 9.41
N LEU A 169 1.99 0.59 8.48
CA LEU A 169 2.17 0.84 7.06
C LEU A 169 1.40 2.10 6.69
N THR A 170 2.12 3.11 6.24
CA THR A 170 1.56 4.44 5.95
C THR A 170 1.62 4.71 4.46
N GLU A 171 0.46 4.95 3.85
CA GLU A 171 0.28 5.40 2.48
C GLU A 171 -0.01 6.90 2.46
N TRP A 172 0.76 7.67 1.69
CA TRP A 172 0.59 9.10 1.51
C TRP A 172 -0.16 9.36 0.20
N LYS A 173 -1.17 10.22 0.22
CA LYS A 173 -1.95 10.58 -0.97
C LYS A 173 -2.03 12.09 -1.10
N THR A 174 -1.84 12.61 -2.31
CA THR A 174 -2.09 14.02 -2.62
C THR A 174 -3.50 14.22 -3.15
N VAL A 175 -4.14 15.31 -2.73
CA VAL A 175 -5.43 15.75 -3.26
C VAL A 175 -5.26 17.17 -3.77
N HIS A 176 -5.38 17.31 -5.10
CA HIS A 176 -5.20 18.58 -5.80
C HIS A 176 -6.49 19.40 -5.83
N GLU A 177 -7.63 18.71 -5.91
CA GLU A 177 -8.95 19.34 -5.90
C GLU A 177 -9.39 19.72 -4.48
N SER A 178 -10.37 20.61 -4.37
CA SER A 178 -10.98 21.00 -3.09
C SER A 178 -11.81 19.91 -2.40
N LYS A 179 -11.77 18.67 -2.89
CA LYS A 179 -12.48 17.54 -2.28
C LYS A 179 -11.75 17.07 -1.03
N ARG A 180 -12.50 16.58 -0.05
CA ARG A 180 -11.97 16.00 1.18
C ARG A 180 -12.28 14.51 1.24
N VAL A 181 -11.30 13.72 1.63
CA VAL A 181 -11.39 12.26 1.76
C VAL A 181 -11.37 11.91 3.25
N THR A 182 -12.53 12.08 3.87
CA THR A 182 -12.70 12.06 5.33
C THR A 182 -13.10 10.68 5.88
N SER A 183 -13.18 9.65 5.03
CA SER A 183 -13.62 8.31 5.44
C SER A 183 -13.16 7.22 4.47
N LEU A 184 -13.11 5.96 4.93
CA LEU A 184 -12.66 4.82 4.14
C LEU A 184 -13.54 4.57 2.90
N GLU A 185 -14.84 4.84 2.99
CA GLU A 185 -15.76 4.68 1.84
C GLU A 185 -15.44 5.68 0.72
N LYS A 186 -14.86 6.83 1.05
CA LYS A 186 -14.42 7.85 0.09
C LYS A 186 -12.99 7.64 -0.40
N ALA A 187 -12.26 6.68 0.17
CA ALA A 187 -10.86 6.43 -0.11
C ALA A 187 -10.61 5.56 -1.35
N TYR A 188 -11.69 5.15 -2.05
CA TYR A 188 -11.64 4.31 -3.26
C TYR A 188 -10.78 3.04 -3.04
N ASP A 189 -9.74 2.84 -3.85
CA ASP A 189 -8.88 1.66 -3.79
C ASP A 189 -7.74 1.80 -2.77
N ALA A 190 -7.57 2.94 -2.09
CA ALA A 190 -6.45 3.17 -1.18
C ALA A 190 -6.42 2.20 0.03
N PRO A 191 -7.55 1.86 0.69
CA PRO A 191 -7.55 0.85 1.76
C PRO A 191 -7.12 -0.53 1.27
N MET A 192 -7.58 -0.92 0.08
CA MET A 192 -7.18 -2.17 -0.57
C MET A 192 -5.69 -2.16 -0.95
N GLN A 193 -5.15 -1.02 -1.37
CA GLN A 193 -3.72 -0.86 -1.66
C GLN A 193 -2.86 -1.05 -0.40
N VAL A 194 -3.25 -0.43 0.72
CA VAL A 194 -2.58 -0.60 2.02
C VAL A 194 -2.60 -2.06 2.46
N ALA A 195 -3.77 -2.71 2.40
CA ALA A 195 -3.91 -4.13 2.75
C ALA A 195 -3.04 -5.04 1.85
N ALA A 196 -2.99 -4.77 0.54
CA ALA A 196 -2.13 -5.49 -0.39
C ALA A 196 -0.64 -5.35 -0.04
N TYR A 197 -0.19 -4.15 0.32
CA TYR A 197 1.20 -3.94 0.73
C TYR A 197 1.50 -4.57 2.09
N ALA A 198 0.59 -4.49 3.06
CA ALA A 198 0.74 -5.14 4.36
C ALA A 198 0.89 -6.66 4.20
N GLY A 199 0.01 -7.30 3.43
CA GLY A 199 0.10 -8.75 3.17
C GLY A 199 1.37 -9.14 2.41
N ALA A 200 1.82 -8.35 1.43
CA ALA A 200 3.08 -8.62 0.74
C ALA A 200 4.29 -8.46 1.66
N TYR A 201 4.29 -7.42 2.50
CA TYR A 201 5.37 -7.15 3.44
C TYR A 201 5.46 -8.22 4.53
N ASN A 202 4.35 -8.50 5.22
CA ASN A 202 4.29 -9.50 6.29
C ASN A 202 4.75 -10.89 5.80
N PHE A 203 4.42 -11.24 4.56
CA PHE A 203 4.78 -12.52 3.97
C PHE A 203 6.27 -12.64 3.56
N THR A 204 6.95 -11.52 3.29
CA THR A 204 8.32 -11.52 2.74
C THR A 204 9.36 -10.78 3.57
N ARG A 205 8.98 -10.21 4.72
CA ARG A 205 9.91 -9.57 5.65
C ARG A 205 10.97 -10.58 6.11
N SER A 206 12.24 -10.16 6.12
CA SER A 206 13.33 -10.99 6.66
C SER A 206 13.18 -11.11 8.18
N PRO A 207 13.50 -12.28 8.78
CA PRO A 207 13.53 -12.45 10.23
C PRO A 207 14.52 -11.51 10.95
N ASP A 208 15.57 -11.05 10.25
CA ASP A 208 16.66 -10.24 10.80
C ASP A 208 16.41 -8.70 10.76
N MET A 209 15.20 -8.27 10.41
CA MET A 209 14.77 -6.86 10.55
C MET A 209 14.53 -6.55 12.05
N PRO A 210 14.76 -5.30 12.53
CA PRO A 210 15.19 -5.03 13.91
C PRO A 210 14.28 -5.65 14.99
N GLU A 211 14.95 -6.32 15.93
CA GLU A 211 14.42 -6.89 17.17
C GLU A 211 13.66 -5.81 17.97
N VAL A 212 12.33 -5.82 17.92
CA VAL A 212 11.48 -4.86 18.65
C VAL A 212 10.42 -5.60 19.46
N ARG A 213 10.63 -5.57 20.76
CA ARG A 213 9.76 -6.14 21.80
C ARG A 213 8.38 -5.49 21.76
N SER A 214 7.32 -6.26 21.58
CA SER A 214 5.93 -5.82 21.75
C SER A 214 5.61 -5.53 23.22
N PHE A 215 4.83 -4.46 23.54
CA PHE A 215 3.66 -4.69 24.40
C PHE A 215 2.55 -3.62 24.48
N LEU A 216 1.31 -4.00 24.09
CA LEU A 216 0.19 -4.27 25.03
C LEU A 216 -1.03 -4.92 24.31
N PHE A 217 -0.97 -6.22 24.02
CA PHE A 217 -2.14 -7.13 23.89
C PHE A 217 -1.76 -8.64 23.92
N CYS A 218 -0.76 -9.03 24.71
CA CYS A 218 -0.32 -10.42 24.90
C CYS A 218 -0.97 -10.95 26.17
N GLN A 219 -1.84 -11.91 25.96
CA GLN A 219 -1.64 -13.16 26.68
C GLN A 219 -1.75 -14.39 25.80
N LEU A 220 -1.75 -14.26 24.45
CA LEU A 220 -2.00 -15.41 23.56
C LEU A 220 -1.25 -15.44 22.22
N SER A 221 -0.24 -14.62 21.97
CA SER A 221 0.64 -14.81 20.81
C SER A 221 2.07 -14.42 21.14
N ASP A 222 2.93 -15.43 21.25
CA ASP A 222 4.38 -15.27 21.31
C ASP A 222 4.86 -14.72 19.95
N ASP A 223 5.59 -13.60 19.99
CA ASP A 223 6.30 -12.93 18.88
C ASP A 223 5.43 -12.36 17.74
N ASN A 224 5.54 -11.06 17.39
CA ASN A 224 5.35 -10.65 15.99
C ASN A 224 5.71 -9.18 15.65
N ASP A 225 6.75 -9.00 14.82
CA ASP A 225 7.09 -7.74 14.11
C ASP A 225 6.23 -7.53 12.84
N GLU A 226 4.93 -7.77 12.96
CA GLU A 226 3.99 -7.66 11.85
C GLU A 226 3.39 -6.25 11.75
N VAL A 227 3.08 -5.84 10.52
CA VAL A 227 2.17 -4.71 10.31
C VAL A 227 0.77 -5.19 10.65
N ARG A 228 0.26 -4.71 11.79
CA ARG A 228 -1.12 -4.97 12.26
C ARG A 228 -2.05 -3.78 12.09
N GLN A 229 -1.51 -2.66 11.60
CA GLN A 229 -2.27 -1.43 11.38
C GLN A 229 -1.83 -0.72 10.10
N GLY A 230 -2.81 -0.22 9.35
CA GLY A 230 -2.61 0.62 8.18
C GLY A 230 -3.02 2.06 8.45
N LEU A 231 -2.39 3.00 7.75
CA LEU A 231 -2.71 4.42 7.82
C LEU A 231 -2.67 5.01 6.42
N ILE A 232 -3.73 5.74 6.04
CA ILE A 232 -3.77 6.52 4.80
C ILE A 232 -3.85 7.99 5.20
N THR A 233 -2.94 8.80 4.69
CA THR A 233 -2.98 10.24 4.91
C THR A 233 -3.24 10.98 3.60
N TYR A 234 -4.28 11.82 3.57
CA TYR A 234 -4.59 12.68 2.43
C TYR A 234 -4.08 14.10 2.66
N ALA A 235 -3.02 14.47 1.97
CA ALA A 235 -2.43 15.80 1.95
C ALA A 235 -3.13 16.70 0.95
N TYR A 236 -3.55 17.89 1.38
CA TYR A 236 -4.31 18.85 0.58
C TYR A 236 -3.45 19.99 0.06
N ALA A 237 -3.60 20.31 -1.22
CA ALA A 237 -2.85 21.36 -1.90
C ALA A 237 -2.98 22.76 -1.27
N ASP A 238 -4.13 23.03 -0.65
CA ASP A 238 -4.42 24.31 0.00
C ASP A 238 -3.85 24.41 1.42
N GLY A 239 -3.23 23.35 1.93
CA GLY A 239 -2.74 23.25 3.30
C GLY A 239 -3.82 23.11 4.35
N TYR A 240 -5.04 22.73 3.97
CA TYR A 240 -6.03 22.24 4.92
C TYR A 240 -5.46 21.04 5.69
N PRO A 241 -5.70 20.89 7.01
CA PRO A 241 -5.18 19.76 7.78
C PRO A 241 -5.50 18.41 7.14
N ALA A 242 -4.52 17.53 7.07
CA ALA A 242 -4.66 16.24 6.42
C ALA A 242 -5.70 15.35 7.11
N ASP A 243 -6.47 14.62 6.31
CA ASP A 243 -7.31 13.55 6.82
C ASP A 243 -6.49 12.27 7.00
N VAL A 244 -6.63 11.64 8.15
CA VAL A 244 -5.96 10.38 8.51
C VAL A 244 -7.01 9.29 8.65
N LEU A 245 -6.89 8.25 7.83
CA LEU A 245 -7.75 7.07 7.88
C LEU A 245 -6.95 5.90 8.44
N ILE A 246 -7.43 5.32 9.54
CA ILE A 246 -6.80 4.19 10.20
C ILE A 246 -7.50 2.90 9.77
N LEU A 247 -6.72 1.89 9.44
CA LEU A 247 -7.17 0.52 9.22
C LEU A 247 -6.66 -0.33 10.38
N ASP A 248 -7.57 -0.79 11.23
CA ASP A 248 -7.28 -1.80 12.25
C ASP A 248 -7.12 -3.20 11.64
N GLU A 249 -6.91 -4.21 12.47
CA GLU A 249 -6.67 -5.59 12.03
C GLU A 249 -7.84 -6.15 11.20
N ASP A 250 -9.06 -5.98 11.70
CA ASP A 250 -10.28 -6.46 11.04
C ASP A 250 -10.48 -5.74 9.69
N THR A 251 -10.23 -4.44 9.65
CA THR A 251 -10.32 -3.63 8.43
C THR A 251 -9.27 -4.03 7.41
N LEU A 252 -8.02 -4.24 7.84
CA LEU A 252 -6.94 -4.72 6.97
C LEU A 252 -7.27 -6.08 6.36
N GLU A 253 -7.72 -7.03 7.19
CA GLU A 253 -8.10 -8.37 6.72
C GLU A 253 -9.28 -8.29 5.73
N HIS A 254 -10.31 -7.50 6.03
CA HIS A 254 -11.44 -7.27 5.13
C HIS A 254 -11.00 -6.76 3.74
N TYR A 255 -10.16 -5.73 3.71
CA TYR A 255 -9.65 -5.18 2.46
C TYR A 255 -8.65 -6.10 1.76
N PHE A 256 -7.91 -6.92 2.52
CA PHE A 256 -7.02 -7.93 1.95
C PHE A 256 -7.79 -9.06 1.26
N GLN A 257 -8.89 -9.53 1.84
CA GLN A 257 -9.77 -10.49 1.17
C GLN A 257 -10.36 -9.91 -0.13
N THR A 258 -10.74 -8.62 -0.09
CA THR A 258 -11.17 -7.92 -1.31
C THR A 258 -10.05 -7.86 -2.35
N TRP A 259 -8.82 -7.56 -1.92
CA TRP A 259 -7.63 -7.57 -2.77
C TRP A 259 -7.35 -8.95 -3.40
N ALA A 260 -7.42 -10.02 -2.61
CA ALA A 260 -7.20 -11.39 -3.10
C ALA A 260 -8.18 -11.76 -4.23
N ASN A 261 -9.45 -11.36 -4.12
CA ASN A 261 -10.44 -11.54 -5.18
C ASN A 261 -10.06 -10.78 -6.47
N ARG A 262 -9.43 -9.60 -6.34
CA ARG A 262 -8.97 -8.79 -7.48
C ARG A 262 -7.76 -9.42 -8.16
N VAL A 263 -6.83 -9.97 -7.39
CA VAL A 263 -5.72 -10.78 -7.91
C VAL A 263 -6.26 -11.96 -8.72
N GLU A 264 -7.26 -12.67 -8.21
CA GLU A 264 -7.90 -13.78 -8.92
C GLU A 264 -8.50 -13.34 -10.25
N ALA A 265 -9.32 -12.28 -10.23
CA ALA A 265 -9.95 -11.73 -11.43
C ALA A 265 -8.93 -11.30 -12.49
N TYR A 266 -7.80 -10.73 -12.07
CA TYR A 266 -6.70 -10.36 -12.96
C TYR A 266 -6.09 -11.58 -13.66
N HIS A 267 -5.81 -12.65 -12.91
CA HIS A 267 -5.25 -13.86 -13.50
C HIS A 267 -6.25 -14.60 -14.41
N GLN A 268 -7.54 -14.57 -14.08
CA GLN A 268 -8.60 -15.09 -14.96
C GLN A 268 -8.65 -14.32 -16.29
N LEU A 269 -8.55 -12.97 -16.23
CA LEU A 269 -8.50 -12.12 -17.43
C LEU A 269 -7.31 -12.50 -18.34
N LEU A 270 -6.12 -12.67 -17.78
CA LEU A 270 -4.92 -13.06 -18.56
C LEU A 270 -5.07 -14.42 -19.26
N ARG A 271 -5.70 -15.40 -18.59
CA ARG A 271 -5.96 -16.72 -19.19
C ARG A 271 -6.93 -16.62 -20.36
N SER A 272 -7.95 -15.77 -20.25
CA SER A 272 -8.95 -15.58 -21.32
C SER A 272 -8.42 -14.86 -22.56
N THR A 273 -7.39 -14.01 -22.42
CA THR A 273 -6.78 -13.27 -23.55
C THR A 273 -5.68 -14.08 -24.26
N SER A 274 -5.26 -15.20 -23.66
CA SER A 274 -4.22 -16.08 -24.22
C SER A 274 -4.80 -17.27 -25.01
N GLN A 275 -6.13 -17.33 -25.16
CA GLN A 275 -6.88 -18.25 -26.01
C GLN A 275 -7.36 -17.50 -27.25
#